data_AF-A0A258GP33-F1
#
_entry.id   AF-A0A258GP33-F1
#
_cell.length_a   1.000
_cell.length_b   1.000
_cell.length_c   1.000
_cell.angle_alpha   90.00
_cell.angle_beta   90.00
_cell.angle_gamma   90.00
#
_symmetry.space_group_name_H-M   'P 1'
#
loop_
_entity.id
_entity.type
_entity.pdbx_description
1 polymer ?
#
loop_
_entity_poly.entity_id
_entity_poly.type
_entity_poly.pdbx_seq_one_letter_code
_entity_poly.pdbx_strand_id
1 'polypeptide(L)'
;LRGYIMLAERLLASERAFADGWNFGPSDEDAQPVQWIVNRMEARWGGTIPAERQAGAHPHEAGLLRLDCSKARGMLGWKPALPLESALDWIVEWHKAVGNGADARAVTLEQIAAYAGLCGDGNGLSAAA
;
A
#
# COMPACT_ATOMS: atom_id res chain seq x y z
N LEU A 1 -5.55 -2.05 4.27
CA LEU A 1 -6.53 -2.96 4.92
C LEU A 1 -5.98 -3.63 6.20
N ARG A 2 -4.79 -4.24 6.20
CA ARG A 2 -4.19 -4.93 7.37
C ARG A 2 -4.29 -4.16 8.69
N GLY A 3 -3.98 -2.86 8.70
CA GLY A 3 -4.05 -2.04 9.92
C GLY A 3 -5.43 -2.00 10.56
N TYR A 4 -6.50 -1.95 9.75
CA TYR A 4 -7.87 -1.99 10.24
C TYR A 4 -8.26 -3.36 10.80
N ILE A 5 -7.75 -4.46 10.23
CA ILE A 5 -7.99 -5.81 10.75
C ILE A 5 -7.30 -5.99 12.11
N MET A 6 -6.03 -5.58 12.22
CA MET A 6 -5.31 -5.60 13.50
C MET A 6 -6.02 -4.75 14.57
N LEU A 7 -6.56 -3.59 14.18
CA LEU A 7 -7.35 -2.75 15.07
C LEU A 7 -8.64 -3.47 15.51
N ALA A 8 -9.35 -4.09 14.58
CA ALA A 8 -10.57 -4.84 14.87
C ALA A 8 -10.32 -6.01 15.83
N GLU A 9 -9.21 -6.75 15.67
CA GLU A 9 -8.80 -7.83 16.57
C GLU A 9 -8.65 -7.33 18.02
N ARG A 10 -7.97 -6.19 18.22
CA ARG A 10 -7.82 -5.55 19.55
C ARG A 10 -9.13 -5.09 20.14
N LEU A 11 -10.00 -4.49 19.32
CA LEU A 11 -11.32 -4.03 19.75
C LEU A 11 -12.24 -5.19 20.14
N LEU A 12 -12.19 -6.30 19.39
CA LEU A 12 -12.93 -7.53 19.72
C LEU A 12 -12.44 -8.17 21.02
N ALA A 13 -11.16 -8.03 21.33
CA ALA A 13 -10.59 -8.40 22.64
C ALA A 13 -11.00 -7.44 23.79
N SER A 14 -11.93 -6.51 23.54
CA SER A 14 -12.39 -5.49 24.50
C SER A 14 -11.30 -4.56 25.02
N GLU A 15 -10.19 -4.42 24.28
CA GLU A 15 -9.10 -3.51 24.62
C GLU A 15 -9.50 -2.06 24.27
N ARG A 16 -10.25 -1.41 25.17
CA ARG A 16 -10.80 -0.05 24.97
C ARG A 16 -9.75 1.01 24.62
N ALA A 17 -8.49 0.79 24.99
CA ALA A 17 -7.38 1.68 24.63
C ALA A 17 -7.19 1.83 23.11
N PHE A 18 -7.74 0.92 22.30
CA PHE A 18 -7.68 0.97 20.85
C PHE A 18 -8.90 1.67 20.20
N ALA A 19 -9.95 2.01 20.96
CA ALA A 19 -11.18 2.64 20.45
C ALA A 19 -11.00 4.15 20.23
N ASP A 20 -10.18 4.51 19.25
CA ASP A 20 -9.78 5.89 18.95
C ASP A 20 -9.53 6.06 17.43
N GLY A 21 -9.14 7.25 16.97
CA GLY A 21 -8.71 7.51 15.60
C GLY A 21 -7.35 6.88 15.27
N TRP A 22 -7.22 6.33 14.06
CA TRP A 22 -6.00 5.69 13.56
C TRP A 22 -5.71 6.10 12.12
N ASN A 23 -4.44 6.43 11.86
CA ASN A 23 -3.92 6.68 10.53
C ASN A 23 -3.08 5.48 10.07
N PHE A 24 -3.28 5.07 8.83
CA PHE A 24 -2.50 4.05 8.16
C PHE A 24 -2.04 4.60 6.81
N GLY A 25 -0.73 4.67 6.60
CA GLY A 25 -0.14 5.28 5.42
C GLY A 25 1.23 4.69 5.11
N PRO A 26 1.76 4.98 3.90
CA PRO A 26 3.08 4.54 3.50
C PRO A 26 4.17 5.07 4.45
N SER A 27 5.38 4.51 4.36
CA SER A 27 6.50 5.06 5.12
C SER A 27 6.83 6.47 4.61
N ASP A 28 7.49 7.27 5.45
CA ASP A 28 7.94 8.60 5.02
C ASP A 28 8.94 8.55 3.86
N GLU A 29 9.67 7.44 3.72
CA GLU A 29 10.65 7.18 2.66
C GLU A 29 9.98 6.84 1.31
N ASP A 30 8.74 6.37 1.35
CA ASP A 30 7.94 6.04 0.16
C ASP A 30 7.22 7.27 -0.43
N ALA A 31 7.37 8.47 0.15
CA ALA A 31 6.79 9.68 -0.40
C ALA A 31 7.56 10.13 -1.66
N GLN A 32 7.04 9.78 -2.85
CA GLN A 32 7.67 10.08 -4.13
C GLN A 32 6.86 11.08 -4.97
N PRO A 33 7.51 11.94 -5.77
CA PRO A 33 6.82 12.82 -6.71
C PRO A 33 6.05 12.04 -7.78
N VAL A 34 4.95 12.63 -8.29
CA VAL A 34 4.15 12.02 -9.38
C VAL A 34 4.99 11.66 -10.60
N GLN A 35 5.92 12.55 -11.01
CA GLN A 35 6.83 12.26 -12.13
C GLN A 35 7.68 11.01 -11.90
N TRP A 36 8.13 10.78 -10.66
CA TRP A 36 8.92 9.60 -10.33
C TRP A 36 8.09 8.33 -10.50
N ILE A 37 6.83 8.36 -10.04
CA ILE A 37 5.88 7.24 -10.19
C ILE A 37 5.65 6.94 -11.67
N VAL A 38 5.34 7.96 -12.48
CA VAL A 38 5.07 7.82 -13.91
C VAL A 38 6.26 7.20 -14.65
N ASN A 39 7.47 7.75 -14.47
CA ASN A 39 8.68 7.23 -15.10
C ASN A 39 8.94 5.76 -14.74
N ARG A 40 8.66 5.40 -13.48
CA ARG A 40 8.86 4.04 -12.97
C ARG A 40 7.80 3.06 -13.46
N MET A 41 6.57 3.51 -13.67
CA MET A 41 5.53 2.68 -14.29
C MET A 41 5.79 2.49 -15.78
N GLU A 42 6.20 3.53 -16.51
CA GLU A 42 6.56 3.44 -17.94
C GLU A 42 7.67 2.40 -18.17
N ALA A 43 8.75 2.50 -17.39
CA ALA A 43 9.88 1.56 -17.47
C ALA A 43 9.45 0.10 -17.25
N ARG A 44 8.53 -0.15 -16.31
CA ARG A 44 8.00 -1.48 -15.98
C ARG A 44 6.99 -2.00 -16.99
N TRP A 45 6.19 -1.10 -17.59
CA TRP A 45 5.15 -1.47 -18.54
C TRP A 45 5.74 -2.09 -19.81
N GLY A 46 6.92 -1.61 -20.23
CA GLY A 46 7.70 -2.12 -21.36
C GLY A 46 7.57 -1.29 -22.64
N GLY A 47 7.30 0.01 -22.52
CA GLY A 47 7.23 0.93 -23.66
C GLY A 47 7.38 2.39 -23.24
N THR A 48 7.76 3.23 -24.20
CA THR A 48 7.65 4.70 -24.09
C THR A 48 6.20 5.09 -24.31
N ILE A 49 5.37 5.04 -23.26
CA ILE A 49 4.15 5.84 -23.24
C ILE A 49 4.65 7.28 -23.06
N PRO A 50 4.40 8.22 -23.98
CA PRO A 50 4.83 9.60 -23.77
C PRO A 50 3.97 10.19 -22.65
N ALA A 51 4.48 10.26 -21.42
CA ALA A 51 3.91 11.17 -20.42
C ALA A 51 4.25 12.60 -20.82
N GLU A 52 3.32 13.27 -21.48
CA GLU A 52 3.43 14.70 -21.75
C GLU A 52 3.02 15.48 -20.50
N ARG A 53 3.91 16.35 -20.01
CA ARG A 53 3.49 17.37 -19.05
C ARG A 53 2.56 18.34 -19.75
N GLN A 54 1.35 18.49 -19.22
CA GLN A 54 0.43 19.51 -19.70
C GLN A 54 1.08 20.90 -19.54
N ALA A 55 1.03 21.72 -20.60
CA ALA A 55 1.53 23.09 -20.54
C ALA A 55 0.63 23.94 -19.62
N GLY A 56 1.24 24.73 -18.74
CA GLY A 56 0.52 25.59 -17.80
C GLY A 56 1.27 25.83 -16.50
N ALA A 57 0.70 26.69 -15.63
CA ALA A 57 1.19 26.85 -14.27
C ALA A 57 0.79 25.62 -13.45
N HIS A 58 1.80 24.88 -12.98
CA HIS A 58 1.64 23.82 -11.98
C HIS A 58 1.97 24.46 -10.63
N PRO A 59 0.99 25.03 -9.89
CA PRO A 59 1.27 25.57 -8.58
C PRO A 59 1.89 24.45 -7.73
N HIS A 60 2.97 24.77 -7.00
CA HIS A 60 3.45 23.85 -5.98
C HIS A 60 2.27 23.53 -5.06
N GLU A 61 1.82 22.28 -5.06
CA GLU A 61 0.78 21.82 -4.15
C GLU A 61 1.15 22.28 -2.74
N ALA A 62 0.16 22.85 -2.05
CA ALA A 62 0.27 23.19 -0.64
C ALA A 62 0.91 22.01 0.09
N GLY A 63 1.96 22.28 0.88
CA GLY A 63 2.93 21.28 1.33
C GLY A 63 2.36 19.90 1.61
N LEU A 64 3.01 18.87 1.03
CA LEU A 64 2.63 17.46 1.08
C LEU A 64 1.85 17.10 2.36
N LEU A 65 0.55 16.84 2.22
CA LEU A 65 -0.29 16.43 3.35
C LEU A 65 0.12 15.01 3.74
N ARG A 66 0.78 14.89 4.90
CA ARG A 66 1.24 13.60 5.45
C ARG A 66 0.38 13.21 6.63
N LEU A 67 0.03 11.93 6.70
CA LEU A 67 -0.62 11.35 7.86
C LEU A 67 0.45 10.84 8.82
N ASP A 68 0.47 11.37 10.05
CA ASP A 68 1.29 10.78 11.11
C ASP A 68 0.73 9.42 11.51
N CYS A 69 1.44 8.35 11.12
CA CYS A 69 1.11 6.96 11.41
C CYS A 69 1.90 6.40 12.61
N SER A 70 2.55 7.26 13.41
CA SER A 70 3.38 6.85 14.56
C SER A 70 2.59 6.10 15.62
N LYS A 71 1.31 6.45 15.81
CA LYS A 71 0.40 5.71 16.71
C LYS A 71 0.21 4.26 16.28
N ALA A 72 -0.07 4.03 14.98
CA ALA A 72 -0.23 2.69 14.42
C ALA A 72 1.06 1.86 14.57
N ARG A 73 2.23 2.48 14.35
CA ARG A 73 3.53 1.83 14.57
C ARG A 73 3.78 1.47 16.03
N GLY A 74 3.58 2.43 16.93
CA GLY A 74 3.92 2.28 18.35
C GLY A 74 2.97 1.36 19.12
N MET A 75 1.67 1.42 18.83
CA MET A 75 0.66 0.69 19.61
C MET A 75 0.21 -0.62 18.95
N LEU A 76 0.11 -0.67 17.62
CA LEU A 76 -0.31 -1.89 16.91
C LEU A 76 0.89 -2.69 16.38
N GLY A 77 2.11 -2.15 16.42
CA GLY A 77 3.25 -2.75 15.69
C GLY A 77 3.01 -2.76 14.18
N TRP A 78 2.07 -1.93 13.69
CA TRP A 78 1.71 -1.89 12.28
C TRP A 78 2.79 -1.19 11.47
N LYS A 79 3.22 -1.81 10.38
CA LYS A 79 4.12 -1.22 9.38
C LYS A 79 3.64 -1.59 7.97
N PRO A 80 3.90 -0.75 6.95
CA PRO A 80 3.71 -1.12 5.56
C PRO A 80 4.54 -2.38 5.26
N ALA A 81 3.92 -3.36 4.61
CA ALA A 81 4.58 -4.62 4.24
C ALA A 81 5.08 -4.63 2.79
N LEU A 82 4.55 -3.73 1.96
CA LEU A 82 4.87 -3.65 0.53
C LEU A 82 5.50 -2.27 0.25
N PRO A 83 6.80 -2.21 -0.07
CA PRO A 83 7.45 -0.96 -0.49
C PRO A 83 6.84 -0.40 -1.77
N LEU A 84 6.95 0.92 -2.00
CA LEU A 84 6.34 1.55 -3.16
C LEU A 84 6.79 0.94 -4.49
N GLU A 85 8.09 0.63 -4.64
CA GLU A 85 8.61 0.02 -5.87
C GLU A 85 7.92 -1.30 -6.20
N SER A 86 7.79 -2.20 -5.22
CA SER A 86 7.10 -3.48 -5.38
C SER A 86 5.60 -3.30 -5.62
N ALA A 87 4.98 -2.27 -5.01
CA ALA A 87 3.58 -1.94 -5.30
C ALA A 87 3.39 -1.51 -6.76
N LEU A 88 4.32 -0.75 -7.34
CA LEU A 88 4.28 -0.39 -8.75
C LEU A 88 4.44 -1.62 -9.65
N ASP A 89 5.31 -2.56 -9.31
CA ASP A 89 5.43 -3.84 -10.03
C ASP A 89 4.10 -4.59 -10.04
N TRP A 90 3.46 -4.74 -8.88
CA TRP A 90 2.19 -5.45 -8.75
C TRP A 90 1.05 -4.78 -9.52
N ILE A 91 1.02 -3.45 -9.56
CA ILE A 91 0.03 -2.69 -10.34
C ILE A 91 0.21 -3.00 -11.84
N VAL A 92 1.45 -2.98 -12.33
CA VAL A 92 1.77 -3.23 -13.75
C VAL A 92 1.42 -4.67 -14.12
N GLU A 93 1.83 -5.64 -13.31
CA GLU A 93 1.55 -7.06 -13.51
C GLU A 93 0.04 -7.35 -13.55
N TRP A 94 -0.72 -6.82 -12.58
CA TRP A 94 -2.15 -7.02 -12.49
C TRP A 94 -2.86 -6.48 -13.74
N HIS A 95 -2.57 -5.23 -14.14
CA HIS A 95 -3.23 -4.63 -15.29
C HIS A 95 -2.85 -5.31 -16.61
N LYS A 96 -1.60 -5.77 -16.77
CA LYS A 96 -1.19 -6.53 -17.95
C LYS A 96 -1.90 -7.89 -18.00
N ALA A 97 -1.97 -8.61 -16.89
CA ALA A 97 -2.66 -9.91 -16.83
C ALA A 97 -4.14 -9.77 -17.17
N VAL A 98 -4.84 -8.87 -16.48
CA VAL A 98 -6.29 -8.64 -16.68
C VAL A 98 -6.58 -8.08 -18.07
N GLY A 99 -5.76 -7.12 -18.54
CA GLY A 99 -5.88 -6.56 -19.89
C GLY A 99 -5.68 -7.59 -21.01
N ASN A 100 -4.91 -8.66 -20.74
CA ASN A 100 -4.71 -9.79 -21.65
C ASN A 100 -5.72 -10.93 -21.45
N GLY A 101 -6.79 -10.71 -20.68
CA GLY A 101 -7.89 -11.65 -20.52
C GLY A 101 -7.76 -12.64 -19.35
N ALA A 102 -6.81 -12.45 -18.43
CA ALA A 102 -6.78 -13.23 -17.19
C ALA A 102 -8.00 -12.92 -16.31
N ASP A 103 -8.43 -13.89 -15.49
CA ASP A 103 -9.49 -13.67 -14.50
C ASP A 103 -8.99 -12.71 -13.42
N ALA A 104 -9.57 -11.50 -13.40
CA ALA A 104 -9.27 -10.47 -12.42
C ALA A 104 -9.43 -10.95 -10.98
N ARG A 105 -10.40 -11.83 -10.69
CA ARG A 105 -10.59 -12.38 -9.35
C ARG A 105 -9.42 -13.28 -8.97
N ALA A 106 -8.99 -14.17 -9.86
CA ALA A 106 -7.87 -15.07 -9.62
C ALA A 106 -6.57 -14.29 -9.35
N VAL A 107 -6.21 -13.36 -10.22
CA VAL A 107 -4.99 -12.54 -10.08
C VAL A 107 -5.02 -11.71 -8.78
N THR A 108 -6.19 -11.15 -8.43
CA THR A 108 -6.36 -10.40 -7.18
C THR A 108 -6.16 -11.30 -5.95
N LEU A 109 -6.73 -12.51 -5.96
CA LEU A 109 -6.58 -13.46 -4.84
C LEU A 109 -5.13 -13.93 -4.68
N GLU A 110 -4.40 -14.14 -5.78
CA GLU A 110 -2.97 -14.46 -5.76
C GLU A 110 -2.15 -13.32 -5.12
N GLN A 111 -2.39 -12.07 -5.51
CA GLN A 111 -1.72 -10.92 -4.90
C GLN A 111 -2.11 -10.73 -3.42
N ILE A 112 -3.35 -11.00 -3.02
CA ILE A 112 -3.74 -11.01 -1.61
C ILE A 112 -2.94 -12.06 -0.83
N ALA A 113 -2.80 -13.28 -1.37
CA ALA A 113 -2.04 -14.34 -0.73
C ALA A 113 -0.55 -13.98 -0.62
N ALA A 114 0.04 -13.42 -1.69
CA ALA A 114 1.41 -12.93 -1.67
C ALA A 114 1.59 -11.83 -0.61
N TYR A 115 0.66 -10.89 -0.49
CA TYR A 115 0.73 -9.80 0.48
C TYR A 115 0.61 -10.33 1.91
N ALA A 116 -0.27 -11.30 2.14
CA ALA A 116 -0.39 -11.98 3.43
C ALA A 116 0.93 -12.67 3.82
N GLY A 117 1.62 -13.28 2.86
CA GLY A 117 2.96 -13.85 3.05
C GLY A 117 3.99 -12.81 3.51
N LEU A 118 4.03 -11.63 2.89
CA LEU A 118 4.92 -10.52 3.30
C LEU A 118 4.63 -10.02 4.72
N CYS A 119 3.40 -10.19 5.20
CA CYS A 119 2.98 -9.78 6.54
C CYS A 119 3.30 -10.83 7.63
N GLY A 120 3.59 -12.07 7.25
CA GLY A 120 3.70 -13.24 8.14
C GLY A 120 5.00 -13.35 8.95
N ASP A 121 6.07 -12.64 8.56
CA ASP A 121 7.40 -12.80 9.15
C ASP A 121 7.65 -11.95 10.41
N GLY A 122 6.59 -11.58 11.13
CA GLY A 122 6.64 -10.69 12.28
C GLY A 122 5.64 -11.05 13.37
N ASN A 123 5.81 -12.22 13.97
CA ASN A 123 5.20 -12.66 15.24
C ASN A 123 3.70 -13.03 15.20
N GLY A 124 3.43 -14.33 15.08
CA GLY A 124 2.39 -15.06 15.81
C GLY A 124 0.94 -14.58 15.69
N LEU A 125 0.22 -15.06 14.68
CA LEU A 125 -1.18 -15.44 14.89
C LEU A 125 -1.17 -16.71 15.77
N SER A 126 -1.03 -16.51 17.09
CA SER A 126 -1.37 -17.54 18.05
C SER A 126 -2.87 -17.79 17.92
N ALA A 127 -3.20 -18.86 17.21
CA ALA A 127 -4.50 -19.49 17.30
C ALA A 127 -4.65 -19.97 18.75
N ALA A 128 -5.37 -19.19 19.56
CA ALA A 128 -5.95 -19.68 20.79
C ALA A 128 -7.24 -20.42 20.42
N ALA A 129 -7.15 -21.75 20.40
CA ALA A 129 -8.27 -22.67 20.56
C ALA A 129 -7.87 -23.68 21.65
#